data_AF-A0A9D6XLS2-F1
#
_entry.id   AF-A0A9D6XLS2-F1
#
_cell.length_a   1.000
_cell.length_b   1.000
_cell.length_c   1.000
_cell.angle_alpha   90.00
_cell.angle_beta   90.00
_cell.angle_gamma   90.00
#
_symmetry.space_group_name_H-M   'P 1'
#
loop_
_entity.id
_entity.type
_entity.pdbx_description
1 polymer ?
#
loop_
_entity_poly.entity_id
_entity_poly.type
_entity_poly.pdbx_seq_one_letter_code
_entity_poly.pdbx_strand_id
1 'polypeptide(L)' 'MENPTEPNVTQNQQAELLLGALKPIIPSGDVRVDAATERLTELTDLPAIEHVAVFEDVHRRLHDALTDNSE' A
#
# COMPACT_ATOMS: atom_id res chain seq x y z
N MET A 1 -31.05 28.89 -13.43
CA MET A 1 -29.61 28.78 -13.75
C MET A 1 -28.99 27.99 -12.61
N GLU A 2 -29.07 26.67 -12.70
CA GLU A 2 -28.56 25.77 -11.67
C GLU A 2 -27.04 25.66 -11.89
N ASN A 3 -26.29 25.94 -10.83
CA ASN A 3 -24.85 26.11 -10.87
C ASN A 3 -24.17 24.74 -11.09
N PRO A 4 -23.43 24.49 -12.19
CA PRO A 4 -22.97 23.16 -12.55
C PRO A 4 -21.61 22.79 -11.92
N THR A 5 -21.29 23.25 -10.70
CA THR A 5 -19.92 23.07 -10.17
C THR A 5 -19.86 22.85 -8.65
N GLU A 6 -20.78 22.08 -8.10
CA GLU A 6 -20.44 21.31 -6.90
C GLU A 6 -19.88 19.96 -7.36
N PRO A 7 -18.56 19.72 -7.22
CA PRO A 7 -18.01 18.44 -7.58
C PRO A 7 -18.68 17.40 -6.68
N ASN A 8 -19.35 16.44 -7.32
CA ASN A 8 -20.09 15.38 -6.65
C ASN A 8 -19.15 14.69 -5.65
N VAL A 9 -19.43 14.85 -4.35
CA VAL A 9 -18.56 14.36 -3.25
C VAL A 9 -18.27 12.87 -3.40
N THR A 10 -19.25 12.09 -3.87
CA THR A 10 -19.09 10.65 -4.14
C THR A 10 -18.11 10.40 -5.29
N GLN A 11 -18.15 11.21 -6.34
CA GLN A 11 -17.23 11.09 -7.47
C GLN A 11 -15.79 11.49 -7.11
N ASN A 12 -15.62 12.53 -6.29
CA ASN A 12 -14.32 12.91 -5.76
C ASN A 12 -13.74 11.82 -4.85
N GLN A 13 -14.57 11.21 -3.99
CA GLN A 13 -14.13 10.15 -3.08
C GLN A 13 -13.78 8.85 -3.82
N GLN A 14 -14.53 8.50 -4.88
CA GLN A 14 -14.19 7.41 -5.78
C GLN A 14 -12.89 7.69 -6.57
N ALA A 15 -12.70 8.93 -7.02
CA ALA A 15 -11.47 9.34 -7.70
C ALA A 15 -10.26 9.27 -6.76
N GLU A 16 -10.39 9.65 -5.49
CA GLU A 16 -9.33 9.53 -4.48
C GLU A 16 -8.94 8.07 -4.20
N LEU A 17 -9.90 7.15 -4.14
CA LEU A 17 -9.62 5.72 -3.98
C LEU A 17 -8.88 5.14 -5.19
N LEU A 18 -9.29 5.51 -6.41
CA LEU A 18 -8.60 5.11 -7.64
C LEU A 18 -7.19 5.70 -7.72
N LEU A 19 -7.01 6.96 -7.32
CA LEU A 19 -5.71 7.61 -7.30
C LEU A 19 -4.77 6.99 -6.25
N GLY A 20 -5.31 6.57 -5.11
CA GLY A 20 -4.57 5.81 -4.09
C GLY A 20 -4.10 4.45 -4.62
N ALA A 21 -4.93 3.75 -5.39
CA ALA A 21 -4.57 2.48 -6.02
C ALA A 21 -3.54 2.62 -7.16
N LEU A 22 -3.50 3.78 -7.82
CA LEU A 22 -2.53 4.09 -8.89
C LEU A 22 -1.26 4.78 -8.37
N LYS A 23 -1.17 5.09 -7.08
CA LYS A 23 -0.02 5.82 -6.54
C LYS A 23 1.22 4.92 -6.62
N PRO A 24 2.28 5.33 -7.33
CA PRO A 24 3.51 4.56 -7.38
C PRO A 24 4.03 4.38 -5.96
N ILE A 25 4.36 3.15 -5.58
CA ILE A 25 5.11 2.89 -4.36
C ILE A 25 6.51 3.46 -4.57
N ILE A 26 6.77 4.62 -3.97
CA ILE A 26 8.11 5.22 -3.95
C ILE A 26 8.96 4.34 -3.02
N PRO A 27 10.14 3.86 -3.47
CA PRO A 27 11.06 3.13 -2.60
C PRO A 27 11.35 3.95 -1.35
N SER A 28 11.27 3.31 -0.19
CA SER A 28 11.54 3.92 1.11
C SER A 28 13.00 4.37 1.25
N GLY A 29 13.91 3.74 0.49
CA GLY A 29 15.35 3.96 0.56
C GLY A 29 16.07 3.01 1.52
N ASP A 30 15.35 2.24 2.34
CA ASP A 30 15.90 1.11 3.10
C ASP A 30 15.65 -0.19 2.32
N VAL A 31 16.73 -0.88 1.96
CA VAL A 31 16.69 -2.14 1.20
C VAL A 31 15.82 -3.19 1.88
N ARG A 32 15.75 -3.21 3.22
CA ARG A 32 14.94 -4.18 3.98
C ARG A 32 13.45 -3.86 3.87
N VAL A 33 13.09 -2.58 3.93
CA VAL A 33 11.71 -2.10 3.79
C VAL A 33 11.23 -2.27 2.35
N ASP A 34 12.10 -1.97 1.38
CA ASP A 34 11.80 -2.14 -0.04
C ASP A 34 11.60 -3.62 -0.39
N ALA A 35 12.46 -4.52 0.11
CA ALA A 35 12.30 -5.97 -0.08
C ALA A 35 11.02 -6.52 0.57
N ALA A 36 10.64 -6.03 1.75
CA ALA A 36 9.38 -6.41 2.39
C ALA A 36 8.17 -5.90 1.59
N THR A 37 8.27 -4.73 0.98
CA THR A 37 7.20 -4.15 0.14
C THR A 37 7.09 -4.87 -1.20
N GLU A 38 8.21 -5.25 -1.80
CA GLU A 38 8.23 -6.10 -3.01
C GLU A 38 7.54 -7.43 -2.75
N ARG A 39 7.71 -8.02 -1.57
CA ARG A 39 7.04 -9.27 -1.19
C ARG A 39 5.51 -9.17 -1.18
N LEU A 40 4.95 -7.98 -0.96
CA LEU A 40 3.50 -7.75 -1.07
C LEU A 40 3.00 -7.80 -2.51
N THR A 41 3.86 -7.55 -3.51
CA THR A 41 3.45 -7.64 -4.92
C THR A 41 3.10 -9.07 -5.33
N GLU A 42 3.75 -10.06 -4.71
CA GLU A 42 3.53 -11.49 -4.94
C GLU A 42 2.16 -11.97 -4.47
N LEU A 43 1.48 -11.22 -3.59
CA LEU A 43 0.12 -11.54 -3.15
C LEU A 43 -0.89 -11.54 -4.32
N THR A 44 -0.61 -10.79 -5.38
CA THR A 44 -1.46 -10.70 -6.57
C THR A 44 -1.62 -12.06 -7.26
N ASP A 45 -0.60 -12.91 -7.17
CA ASP A 45 -0.56 -14.23 -7.81
C ASP A 45 -0.86 -15.39 -6.84
N LEU A 46 -1.03 -15.10 -5.54
CA LEU A 46 -1.23 -16.11 -4.51
C LEU A 46 -2.72 -16.29 -4.14
N PRO A 47 -3.15 -17.51 -3.77
CA PRO A 47 -4.45 -17.74 -3.18
C PRO A 47 -4.60 -17.00 -1.84
N ALA A 48 -5.81 -16.52 -1.54
CA ALA A 48 -6.11 -15.76 -0.31
C ALA A 48 -5.73 -16.49 0.99
N ILE A 49 -5.72 -17.83 0.99
CA ILE A 49 -5.31 -18.63 2.15
C ILE A 49 -3.82 -18.51 2.47
N GLU A 50 -3.00 -18.21 1.45
CA GLU A 50 -1.55 -18.04 1.57
C GLU A 50 -1.17 -16.59 1.90
N HIS A 51 -2.10 -15.64 1.73
CA HIS A 51 -1.86 -14.22 2.00
C HIS A 51 -1.50 -13.96 3.46
N VAL A 52 -2.12 -14.67 4.39
CA VAL A 52 -1.88 -14.48 5.84
C VAL A 52 -0.41 -14.71 6.18
N ALA A 53 0.19 -15.80 5.66
CA ALA A 53 1.59 -16.12 5.92
C ALA A 53 2.53 -15.05 5.34
N VAL A 54 2.19 -14.49 4.17
CA VAL A 54 2.96 -13.41 3.55
C VAL A 54 2.82 -12.11 4.33
N PHE A 55 1.62 -11.75 4.79
CA PHE A 55 1.41 -10.57 5.64
C PHE A 55 2.17 -10.66 6.96
N GLU A 56 2.18 -11.82 7.61
CA GLU A 56 2.94 -12.03 8.85
C GLU A 56 4.45 -11.88 8.63
N ASP A 57 4.98 -12.42 7.54
CA ASP A 57 6.39 -12.28 7.18
C ASP A 57 6.76 -10.83 6.87
N VAL A 58 5.94 -10.12 6.10
CA VAL A 58 6.14 -8.69 5.80
C VAL A 58 6.10 -7.85 7.08
N HIS A 59 5.11 -8.06 7.95
CA HIS A 59 5.00 -7.32 9.22
C HIS A 59 6.22 -7.53 10.11
N ARG A 60 6.71 -8.77 10.23
CA ARG A 60 7.92 -9.05 11.01
C ARG A 60 9.13 -8.32 10.43
N ARG A 61 9.37 -8.43 9.13
CA ARG A 61 10.52 -7.78 8.47
C ARG A 61 10.49 -6.26 8.57
N LEU A 62 9.31 -5.66 8.41
CA LEU A 62 9.13 -4.22 8.57
C LEU A 62 9.36 -3.79 10.02
N HIS A 63 8.81 -4.54 10.99
CA HIS A 63 9.02 -4.26 12.39
C HIS A 63 10.49 -4.31 12.77
N ASP A 64 11.21 -5.34 12.34
CA ASP A 64 12.64 -5.50 12.60
C ASP A 64 13.44 -4.35 11.96
N ALA A 65 13.20 -4.06 10.68
CA ALA A 65 13.88 -2.98 9.98
C ALA A 65 13.64 -1.60 10.64
N LEU A 66 12.42 -1.32 11.10
CA LEU A 66 12.09 -0.03 11.72
C LEU A 66 12.57 0.06 13.17
N THR A 67 12.61 -1.05 13.90
CA THR A 67 13.13 -1.09 15.28
C THR A 67 14.65 -0.91 15.30
N ASP A 68 15.36 -1.56 14.38
CA ASP A 68 16.82 -1.43 14.22
C ASP A 68 17.24 0.00 13.82
N ASN A 69 16.37 0.76 13.14
CA ASN A 69 16.61 2.15 12.77
C ASN A 69 16.27 3.15 13.90
N SER A 70 15.80 2.67 15.07
CA SER A 70 15.39 3.50 16.20
C SER A 70 16.44 3.56 17.33
N GLU A 71 17.60 2.91 17.20
CA GLU A 71 18.75 2.99 18.13
C GLU A 71 19.80 4.02 17.66
#